data_AF-A0AAV1WV58-F1
#
_entry.id   AF-A0AAV1WV58-F1
#
_cell.length_a   1.000
_cell.length_b   1.000
_cell.length_c   1.000
_cell.angle_alpha   90.00
_cell.angle_beta   90.00
_cell.angle_gamma   90.00
#
_symmetry.space_group_name_H-M   'P 1'
#
loop_
_entity.id
_entity.type
_entity.pdbx_description
1 polymer ?
#
loop_
_entity_poly.entity_id
_entity_poly.type
_entity_poly.pdbx_seq_one_letter_code
_entity_poly.pdbx_strand_id
1 'polypeptide(L)' 'MWKPMAKILNLVYVLIFILLFLSFTNANGVECLTDVQCIPSCYYRGFARGRCVNYKCWCFKVVS' A
#
# COMPACT_ATOMS: atom_id res chain seq x y z
N MET A 1 -30.57 -2.03 23.96
CA MET A 1 -29.30 -1.30 23.77
C MET A 1 -28.36 -2.12 22.88
N TRP A 2 -28.42 -1.99 21.54
CA TRP A 2 -27.58 -2.77 20.58
C TRP A 2 -26.68 -1.89 19.68
N LYS A 3 -26.81 -0.57 19.79
CA LYS A 3 -26.08 0.41 18.96
C LYS A 3 -24.54 0.46 19.15
N PRO A 4 -23.92 0.19 20.32
CA PRO A 4 -22.47 0.39 20.46
C PRO A 4 -21.63 -0.72 19.82
N MET A 5 -22.14 -1.96 19.69
CA MET A 5 -21.37 -3.08 19.15
C MET A 5 -21.16 -2.98 17.63
N ALA A 6 -22.15 -2.43 16.90
CA ALA A 6 -22.03 -2.24 15.45
C ALA A 6 -20.95 -1.22 15.06
N LYS A 7 -20.72 -0.19 15.88
CA LYS A 7 -19.66 0.81 15.64
C LYS A 7 -18.27 0.21 15.80
N ILE A 8 -18.07 -0.64 16.80
CA ILE A 8 -16.78 -1.30 17.06
C ILE A 8 -16.46 -2.26 15.92
N LEU A 9 -17.43 -3.06 15.49
CA LEU A 9 -17.24 -3.99 14.36
C LEU A 9 -16.89 -3.24 13.06
N ASN A 10 -17.57 -2.12 12.78
CA ASN A 10 -17.29 -1.31 11.59
C ASN A 10 -15.89 -0.68 11.64
N LEU A 11 -15.45 -0.22 12.82
CA LEU A 11 -14.12 0.34 13.01
C LEU A 11 -13.02 -0.72 12.81
N VAL A 12 -13.23 -1.95 13.30
CA VAL A 12 -12.32 -3.09 13.08
C VAL A 12 -12.25 -3.43 11.59
N TYR A 13 -13.38 -3.46 10.88
CA TYR A 13 -13.40 -3.68 9.43
C TYR A 13 -12.62 -2.61 8.65
N VAL A 14 -12.78 -1.34 9.00
CA VAL A 14 -12.03 -0.23 8.39
C VAL A 14 -10.52 -0.38 8.66
N LEU A 15 -10.13 -0.73 9.88
CA LEU A 15 -8.72 -0.96 10.23
C LEU A 15 -8.11 -2.13 9.43
N ILE A 16 -8.84 -3.25 9.32
CA ILE A 16 -8.41 -4.40 8.52
C ILE A 16 -8.27 -4.00 7.05
N PHE A 17 -9.21 -3.21 6.52
CA PHE A 17 -9.16 -2.73 5.14
C PHE A 17 -7.94 -1.83 4.90
N ILE A 18 -7.64 -0.91 5.82
CA ILE A 18 -6.46 -0.05 5.75
C ILE A 18 -5.16 -0.88 5.82
N LEU A 19 -5.09 -1.86 6.72
CA LEU A 19 -3.93 -2.75 6.85
C LEU A 19 -3.73 -3.60 5.60
N LEU A 20 -4.80 -4.12 5.00
CA LEU A 20 -4.76 -4.80 3.71
C LEU A 20 -4.23 -3.86 2.63
N PHE A 21 -4.77 -2.64 2.54
CA PHE A 21 -4.33 -1.65 1.55
C PHE A 21 -2.84 -1.30 1.69
N LEU A 22 -2.37 -1.09 2.92
CA LEU A 22 -0.94 -0.89 3.25
C LEU A 22 -0.09 -2.11 2.91
N SER A 23 -0.63 -3.33 3.00
CA SER A 23 0.07 -4.55 2.59
C SER A 23 0.23 -4.64 1.07
N PHE A 24 -0.67 -4.01 0.30
CA PHE A 24 -0.60 -3.95 -1.17
C PHE A 24 0.30 -2.83 -1.69
N THR A 25 0.52 -1.77 -0.90
CA THR A 25 1.33 -0.61 -1.25
C THR A 25 2.52 -0.44 -0.31
N ASN A 26 3.73 -0.71 -0.78
CA ASN A 26 4.94 -0.53 0.02
C ASN A 26 5.69 0.73 -0.45
N ALA A 27 5.75 1.76 0.39
CA ALA A 27 6.54 2.95 0.12
C ALA A 27 8.03 2.64 0.36
N ASN A 28 8.83 2.71 -0.70
CA ASN A 28 10.27 2.63 -0.64
C ASN A 28 10.86 4.01 -0.33
N GLY A 29 11.80 4.08 0.60
CA GLY A 29 12.63 5.27 0.85
C GLY A 29 13.63 5.57 -0.27
N VAL A 30 13.43 5.01 -1.47
CA VAL A 30 14.25 5.27 -2.65
C VAL A 30 13.72 6.55 -3.28
N GLU A 31 14.59 7.53 -3.40
CA GLU A 31 14.28 8.77 -4.09
C GLU A 31 14.10 8.51 -5.59
N CYS A 32 13.10 9.16 -6.18
CA CYS A 32 12.81 9.03 -7.60
C CYS A 32 12.42 10.38 -8.20
N LEU A 33 12.73 10.50 -9.48
CA LEU A 33 12.27 11.58 -10.36
C LEU A 33 11.26 11.05 -11.38
N THR A 34 11.30 9.75 -11.66
CA THR A 34 10.42 9.09 -12.65
C THR A 34 9.97 7.71 -12.15
N ASP A 35 8.84 7.23 -12.67
CA ASP A 35 8.28 5.91 -12.32
C ASP A 35 9.24 4.76 -12.65
N VAL A 36 10.04 4.90 -13.71
CA VAL A 36 10.93 3.86 -14.22
C VAL A 36 12.02 3.49 -13.21
N GLN A 37 12.50 4.47 -12.44
CA GLN A 37 13.52 4.26 -11.41
C GLN A 37 13.02 3.37 -10.27
N CYS A 38 11.71 3.32 -10.06
CA CYS A 38 11.09 2.52 -9.01
C CYS A 38 10.90 1.06 -9.40
N ILE A 39 10.86 0.74 -10.70
CA ILE A 39 10.65 -0.62 -11.21
C ILE A 39 11.67 -1.63 -10.66
N PRO A 40 13.00 -1.42 -10.77
CA PRO A 40 13.98 -2.40 -10.30
C PRO A 40 13.92 -2.61 -8.78
N SER A 41 13.80 -1.53 -8.00
CA SER A 41 13.70 -1.63 -6.54
C SER A 41 12.42 -2.34 -6.07
N CYS A 42 11.31 -2.14 -6.80
CA CYS A 42 10.05 -2.85 -6.52
C CYS A 42 10.11 -4.31 -6.96
N TYR A 43 10.73 -4.59 -8.10
CA TYR A 43 10.89 -5.96 -8.62
C TYR A 43 11.73 -6.83 -7.68
N TYR A 44 12.82 -6.29 -7.14
CA TYR A 44 13.66 -7.00 -6.14
C TYR A 44 12.87 -7.41 -4.88
N ARG A 45 11.81 -6.68 -4.55
CA ARG A 45 10.93 -6.96 -3.41
C ARG A 45 9.73 -7.85 -3.76
N GLY A 46 9.64 -8.34 -5.00
CA GLY A 46 8.53 -9.17 -5.48
C GLY A 46 7.29 -8.40 -5.91
N PHE A 47 7.41 -7.10 -6.21
CA PHE A 47 6.33 -6.27 -6.73
C PHE A 47 6.51 -6.03 -8.23
N ALA A 48 5.45 -6.21 -9.02
CA ALA A 48 5.54 -6.10 -10.49
C ALA A 48 5.56 -4.65 -11.00
N ARG A 49 5.13 -3.67 -10.19
CA ARG A 49 5.05 -2.27 -10.59
C ARG A 49 5.48 -1.34 -9.46
N GLY A 50 6.06 -0.21 -9.85
CA GLY A 50 6.37 0.91 -8.97
C GLY A 50 5.94 2.25 -9.59
N ARG A 51 5.57 3.22 -8.76
CA ARG A 51 5.38 4.63 -9.17
C ARG A 51 6.17 5.57 -8.29
N CYS A 52 6.57 6.70 -8.84
CA CYS A 52 7.16 7.79 -8.11
C CYS A 52 6.06 8.71 -7.58
N VAL A 53 5.91 8.79 -6.27
CA VAL A 53 4.92 9.65 -5.59
C VAL A 53 5.65 10.46 -4.53
N ASN A 54 5.55 11.79 -4.59
CA ASN A 54 6.28 12.69 -3.70
C ASN A 54 7.79 12.42 -3.67
N TYR A 55 8.40 12.24 -4.85
CA TYR A 55 9.82 11.92 -5.01
C TYR A 55 10.27 10.64 -4.31
N LYS A 56 9.33 9.77 -3.93
CA LYS A 56 9.61 8.46 -3.32
C LYS A 56 8.96 7.35 -4.14
N CYS A 57 9.63 6.22 -4.23
CA CYS A 57 9.09 5.07 -4.92
C CYS A 57 8.01 4.38 -4.11
N TRP A 58 6.90 4.04 -4.74
CA TRP A 58 5.81 3.25 -4.19
C TRP A 58 5.63 1.99 -5.00
N CYS A 59 5.73 0.83 -4.36
CA CYS A 59 5.58 -0.47 -5.00
C CYS A 59 4.15 -0.99 -4.85
N PHE A 60 3.58 -1.49 -5.95
CA PHE A 60 2.22 -1.99 -6.00
C PHE A 60 2.25 -3.48 -6.34
N LYS A 61 1.59 -4.29 -5.50
CA LYS A 61 1.45 -5.72 -5.77
C LYS A 61 0.29 -5.87 -6.75
N VAL A 62 0.55 -6.45 -7.92
CA VAL A 62 -0.54 -6.77 -8.84
C VAL A 62 -1.26 -7.97 -8.24
N VAL A 63 -2.50 -7.76 -7.80
CA VAL A 63 -3.41 -8.85 -7.45
C VAL A 63 -3.81 -9.49 -8.76
N SER A 64 -3.22 -10.65 -9.06
CA SER A 64 -3.69 -11.58 -10.09
C SER A 64 -4.90 -12.34 -9.57
#